data_AF-A0A1F9ZHY3-F1
#
_entry.id   AF-A0A1F9ZHY3-F1
#
_cell.length_a   1.000
_cell.length_b   1.000
_cell.length_c   1.000
_cell.angle_alpha   90.00
_cell.angle_beta   90.00
_cell.angle_gamma   90.00
#
_symmetry.space_group_name_H-M   'P 1'
#
loop_
_entity.id
_entity.type
_entity.pdbx_description
1 polymer ?
#
loop_
_entity_poly.entity_id
_entity_poly.type
_entity_poly.pdbx_seq_one_letter_code
_entity_poly.pdbx_strand_id
1 'polypeptide(L)' 'MHAAGRAFSEPGKPHKLLELPPELDMGILKLDDLYFDIDVEVARMRAADRARVLVTEAIRRPHK' A
#
# COMPACT_ATOMS: atom_id res chain seq x y z
N MET A 1 0.62 27.61 15.73
CA MET A 1 -0.34 26.50 15.56
C MET A 1 -1.03 26.70 14.22
N HIS A 2 -0.65 25.95 13.18
CA HIS A 2 -1.21 26.13 11.84
C HIS A 2 -2.46 25.27 11.69
N ALA A 3 -3.63 25.92 11.61
CA ALA A 3 -4.86 25.27 11.21
C ALA A 3 -4.78 24.93 9.71
N ALA A 4 -4.89 23.65 9.38
CA ALA A 4 -5.01 23.18 8.01
C ALA A 4 -6.36 23.66 7.44
N GLY A 5 -6.31 24.75 6.67
CA GLY A 5 -7.46 25.29 5.97
C GLY A 5 -7.94 24.31 4.90
N ARG A 6 -9.20 23.87 5.04
CA ARG A 6 -9.97 23.14 4.02
C ARG A 6 -10.02 23.99 2.73
N ALA A 7 -9.24 23.63 1.73
CA ALA A 7 -9.34 24.22 0.39
C ALA A 7 -10.51 23.56 -0.34
N PHE A 8 -11.74 24.03 -0.11
CA PHE A 8 -12.81 23.79 -1.05
C PHE A 8 -12.74 24.87 -2.13
N SER A 9 -12.37 24.46 -3.33
CA SER A 9 -12.38 25.28 -4.54
C SER A 9 -13.80 25.75 -4.85
N GLU A 10 -13.97 27.06 -5.08
CA GLU A 10 -15.21 27.63 -5.63
C GLU A 10 -15.44 27.10 -7.06
N PRO A 11 -16.64 26.59 -7.38
CA PRO A 11 -16.95 26.08 -8.72
C PRO A 11 -16.86 27.21 -9.76
N GLY A 12 -16.03 27.03 -10.79
CA GLY A 12 -15.96 27.93 -11.95
C GLY A 12 -14.70 28.79 -12.08
N LYS A 13 -13.79 28.76 -11.09
CA LYS A 13 -12.45 29.37 -11.27
C LYS A 13 -11.53 28.39 -12.02
N PRO A 14 -10.83 28.80 -13.09
CA PRO A 14 -9.84 27.96 -13.73
C PRO A 14 -8.73 27.67 -12.73
N HIS A 15 -8.68 26.42 -12.26
CA HIS A 15 -7.60 25.96 -11.40
C HIS A 15 -6.35 25.77 -12.23
N LYS A 16 -5.20 26.19 -11.70
CA LYS A 16 -3.90 25.78 -12.23
C LYS A 16 -3.88 24.25 -12.22
N LEU A 17 -3.65 23.62 -13.38
CA LEU A 17 -3.46 22.17 -13.42
C LEU A 17 -2.33 21.83 -12.43
N LEU A 18 -2.66 21.03 -11.42
CA LEU A 18 -1.65 20.46 -10.55
C LEU A 18 -1.04 19.29 -11.32
N GLU A 19 0.17 19.47 -11.82
CA GLU A 19 0.97 18.37 -12.35
C GLU A 19 1.57 17.61 -11.17
N LEU A 20 1.36 16.29 -11.15
CA LEU A 20 2.01 15.41 -10.19
C LEU A 20 3.51 15.37 -10.50
N PRO A 21 4.39 15.52 -9.48
CA PRO A 21 5.81 15.25 -9.65
C PRO A 21 6.05 13.85 -10.22
N PRO A 22 7.05 13.62 -11.10
CA PRO A 22 7.32 12.30 -11.69
C PRO A 22 7.52 11.19 -10.66
N GLU A 23 8.07 11.52 -9.49
CA GLU A 23 8.27 10.59 -8.38
C GLU A 23 6.95 10.13 -7.74
N LEU A 24 5.86 10.89 -7.96
CA LEU A 24 4.51 10.62 -7.49
C LEU A 24 3.56 10.26 -8.65
N ASP A 25 4.08 10.17 -9.87
CA ASP A 25 3.33 9.67 -11.01
C ASP A 25 3.18 8.15 -10.87
N MET A 26 2.06 7.74 -10.28
CA MET A 26 1.70 6.32 -10.20
C MET A 26 1.24 5.76 -11.56
N GLY A 27 1.33 6.54 -12.63
CA GLY A 27 0.80 6.22 -13.94
C GLY A 27 -0.73 6.14 -13.95
N ILE A 28 -1.27 5.59 -15.03
CA ILE A 28 -2.69 5.27 -15.12
C ILE A 28 -2.91 3.93 -14.44
N LEU A 29 -3.53 3.96 -13.26
CA LEU A 29 -3.94 2.76 -12.54
C LEU A 29 -5.02 2.01 -13.35
N LYS A 30 -4.72 0.78 -13.76
CA LYS A 30 -5.67 -0.08 -14.48
C LYS A 30 -6.56 -0.81 -13.49
N LEU A 31 -7.76 -1.20 -13.92
CA LEU A 31 -8.68 -2.01 -13.10
C LEU A 31 -8.03 -3.32 -12.63
N ASP A 32 -7.15 -3.89 -13.44
CA ASP A 32 -6.39 -5.09 -13.08
C ASP A 32 -5.41 -4.85 -11.93
N ASP A 33 -4.87 -3.63 -11.81
CA ASP A 33 -3.99 -3.23 -10.69
C ASP A 33 -4.78 -3.05 -9.38
N LEU A 34 -6.10 -2.84 -9.48
CA LEU A 34 -7.02 -2.73 -8.36
C LEU A 34 -7.61 -4.09 -7.95
N TYR A 35 -7.36 -5.15 -8.73
CA TYR A 35 -7.88 -6.47 -8.40
C TYR A 35 -7.12 -7.05 -7.19
N PHE A 36 -7.82 -7.10 -6.06
CA PHE A 36 -7.29 -7.62 -4.82
C PHE A 36 -8.19 -8.75 -4.30
N ASP A 37 -7.73 -9.98 -4.45
CA ASP A 37 -8.41 -11.16 -3.89
C ASP A 37 -7.97 -11.36 -2.44
N ILE A 38 -8.89 -11.11 -1.51
CA ILE A 38 -8.67 -11.21 -0.07
C ILE A 38 -8.29 -12.64 0.34
N ASP A 39 -8.92 -13.65 -0.25
CA ASP A 39 -8.70 -15.04 0.15
C ASP A 39 -7.31 -15.50 -0.27
N VAL A 40 -6.86 -15.08 -1.46
CA VAL A 40 -5.49 -15.32 -1.95
C VAL A 40 -4.47 -14.62 -1.07
N GLU A 41 -4.67 -13.35 -0.71
CA GLU A 41 -3.69 -12.63 0.12
C GLU A 41 -3.67 -13.17 1.56
N VAL A 42 -4.81 -13.55 2.14
CA VAL A 42 -4.86 -14.21 3.45
C VAL A 42 -4.13 -15.54 3.41
N ALA A 43 -4.28 -16.34 2.35
CA ALA A 43 -3.54 -17.58 2.17
C ALA A 43 -2.02 -17.32 2.08
N ARG A 44 -1.61 -16.28 1.34
CA ARG A 44 -0.21 -15.85 1.22
C ARG A 44 0.39 -15.45 2.57
N MET A 45 -0.32 -14.62 3.34
CA MET A 45 0.11 -14.18 4.67
C MET A 45 0.26 -15.36 5.63
N ARG A 46 -0.72 -16.29 5.66
CA ARG A 46 -0.63 -17.50 6.50
C ARG A 46 0.52 -18.41 6.10
N ALA A 47 0.85 -18.49 4.82
CA ALA A 47 2.02 -19.25 4.35
C ALA A 47 3.34 -18.59 4.81
N ALA A 48 3.43 -17.26 4.71
CA ALA A 48 4.59 -16.50 5.20
C ALA A 48 4.79 -16.65 6.72
N ASP A 49 3.70 -16.58 7.50
CA ASP A 49 3.76 -16.78 8.95
C ASP A 49 4.25 -18.19 9.32
N ARG A 50 3.75 -19.22 8.61
CA ARG A 50 4.24 -20.60 8.80
C ARG A 50 5.72 -20.73 8.48
N ALA A 51 6.19 -20.13 7.39
CA ALA A 51 7.61 -20.12 7.06
C ALA A 51 8.44 -19.43 8.14
N ARG A 52 7.96 -18.31 8.70
CA ARG A 52 8.63 -17.61 9.81
C ARG A 52 8.71 -18.45 11.08
N VAL A 53 7.62 -19.14 11.44
CA VAL A 53 7.60 -20.05 12.60
C VAL A 53 8.60 -21.18 12.42
N LEU A 54 8.63 -21.83 11.24
CA LEU A 54 9.57 -22.92 10.95
C LEU A 54 11.03 -22.47 11.05
N VAL A 55 11.35 -21.28 10.50
CA VAL A 55 12.71 -20.71 10.62
C VAL A 55 13.04 -20.41 12.09
N THR A 56 12.09 -19.87 12.86
CA THR A 56 12.29 -19.56 14.28
C THR A 56 12.49 -20.82 15.12
N GLU A 57 11.75 -21.90 14.85
CA GLU A 57 11.90 -23.20 15.51
C GLU A 57 13.23 -23.88 15.16
N ALA A 58 13.64 -23.80 13.88
CA ALA A 58 14.93 -24.31 13.44
C ALA A 58 16.10 -23.58 14.11
N ILE A 59 16.00 -22.26 14.30
CA ILE A 59 17.01 -21.46 15.01
C ILE A 59 17.00 -21.74 16.52
N ARG A 60 15.83 -22.00 17.13
CA ARG A 60 15.69 -22.28 18.57
C ARG A 60 16.16 -23.66 19.02
N ARG A 61 16.32 -24.62 18.11
CA ARG A 61 16.91 -25.94 18.42
C ARG A 61 18.24 -26.14 17.68
N PRO A 62 19.30 -25.37 17.99
CA PRO A 62 20.56 -25.54 17.26
C PRO A 62 21.42 -26.70 17.77
N HIS A 63 21.14 -27.28 18.95
CA HIS A 63 22.00 -28.33 19.50
C HIS A 63 21.19 -29.42 20.22
N LYS A 64 21.13 -30.59 19.59
CA LYS A 64 21.34 -31.86 20.30
C LYS A 64 22.77 -32.30 20.02
#